data_AF-A0A849Q9A6-F1
#
_entry.id   AF-A0A849Q9A6-F1
#
_cell.length_a   1.000
_cell.length_b   1.000
_cell.length_c   1.000
_cell.angle_alpha   90.00
_cell.angle_beta   90.00
_cell.angle_gamma   90.00
#
_symmetry.space_group_name_H-M   'P 1'
#
loop_
_entity.id
_entity.type
_entity.pdbx_description
1 polymer ?
#
loop_
_entity_poly.entity_id
_entity_poly.type
_entity_poly.pdbx_seq_one_letter_code
_entity_poly.pdbx_strand_id
1 'polypeptide(L)'
;MGESPPSDCKERIRSAFDNVAAHISNIAALQMLIEELVNECVSIDSVVRDLESRMDGVEITLRTDMRILINEIQHLKERKSFR
;
A
#
# COMPACT_ATOMS: atom_id res chain seq x y z
N MET A 1 -14.62 16.03 9.77
CA MET A 1 -13.83 15.32 8.74
C MET A 1 -12.41 15.21 9.28
N GLY A 2 -12.06 14.07 9.88
CA GLY A 2 -10.75 13.86 10.47
C GLY A 2 -9.82 13.28 9.42
N GLU A 3 -9.05 14.12 8.73
CA GLU A 3 -7.90 13.65 7.99
C GLU A 3 -6.91 13.07 9.01
N SER A 4 -6.65 11.76 8.93
CA SER A 4 -5.63 11.14 9.77
C SER A 4 -4.27 11.75 9.42
N PRO A 5 -3.42 12.05 10.42
CA PRO A 5 -2.15 12.71 10.16
C PRO A 5 -1.26 11.88 9.21
N PRO A 6 -0.35 12.52 8.46
CA PRO A 6 0.50 11.84 7.46
C PRO A 6 1.35 10.70 8.05
N SER A 7 1.64 10.72 9.36
CA SER A 7 2.29 9.60 10.07
C SER A 7 1.47 8.30 10.02
N ASP A 8 0.15 8.41 10.15
CA ASP A 8 -0.77 7.26 10.14
C ASP A 8 -0.80 6.57 8.77
N CYS A 9 -0.67 7.33 7.70
CA CYS A 9 -0.57 6.75 6.36
C CYS A 9 0.70 5.89 6.22
N LYS A 10 1.86 6.47 6.55
CA LYS A 10 3.16 5.81 6.38
C LYS A 10 3.24 4.52 7.19
N GLU A 11 2.74 4.55 8.42
CA GLU A 11 2.67 3.37 9.28
C GLU A 11 1.76 2.29 8.69
N ARG A 12 0.57 2.66 8.18
CA ARG A 12 -0.35 1.69 7.57
C ARG A 12 0.23 1.02 6.31
N ILE A 13 0.91 1.77 5.45
CA ILE A 13 1.55 1.19 4.27
C ILE A 13 2.61 0.17 4.68
N ARG A 14 3.47 0.53 5.65
CA ARG A 14 4.52 -0.36 6.15
C ARG A 14 3.93 -1.61 6.82
N SER A 15 2.91 -1.44 7.65
CA SER A 15 2.21 -2.58 8.28
C SER A 15 1.52 -3.47 7.25
N ALA A 16 0.91 -2.89 6.21
CA ALA A 16 0.30 -3.68 5.14
C ALA A 16 1.36 -4.51 4.41
N PHE A 17 2.50 -3.89 4.06
CA PHE A 17 3.62 -4.59 3.42
C PHE A 17 4.16 -5.73 4.28
N ASP A 18 4.38 -5.50 5.58
CA ASP A 18 4.84 -6.54 6.52
C ASP A 18 3.86 -7.73 6.59
N ASN A 19 2.56 -7.44 6.67
CA ASN A 19 1.51 -8.47 6.71
C ASN A 19 1.46 -9.32 5.44
N VAL A 20 1.75 -8.73 4.28
CA VAL A 20 1.68 -9.45 2.99
C VAL A 20 3.02 -9.99 2.53
N ALA A 21 4.15 -9.61 3.13
CA ALA A 21 5.49 -9.92 2.63
C ALA A 21 5.73 -11.41 2.36
N ALA A 22 5.16 -12.30 3.18
CA ALA A 22 5.25 -13.76 2.99
C ALA A 22 4.49 -14.28 1.76
N HIS A 23 3.58 -13.48 1.20
CA HIS A 23 2.76 -13.78 0.03
C HIS A 23 3.25 -13.09 -1.26
N ILE A 24 4.25 -12.21 -1.15
CA ILE A 24 4.78 -11.44 -2.27
C ILE A 24 5.94 -12.21 -2.93
N SER A 25 5.88 -12.33 -4.26
CA SER A 25 6.96 -12.96 -5.02
C SER A 25 8.10 -11.99 -5.34
N ASN A 26 7.78 -10.73 -5.60
CA ASN A 26 8.75 -9.68 -5.97
C ASN A 26 9.00 -8.68 -4.83
N ILE A 27 9.48 -9.18 -3.68
CA ILE A 27 9.64 -8.37 -2.46
C ILE A 27 10.50 -7.12 -2.71
N ALA A 28 11.64 -7.26 -3.40
CA ALA A 28 12.56 -6.13 -3.63
C ALA A 28 11.91 -5.03 -4.48
N ALA A 29 11.23 -5.39 -5.58
CA ALA A 29 10.56 -4.43 -6.44
C ALA A 29 9.41 -3.73 -5.71
N LEU A 30 8.63 -4.48 -4.94
CA LEU A 30 7.53 -3.92 -4.15
C LEU A 30 8.05 -3.03 -3.02
N GLN A 31 9.16 -3.42 -2.36
CA GLN A 31 9.78 -2.61 -1.30
C GLN A 31 10.24 -1.25 -1.82
N MET A 32 10.91 -1.20 -2.98
CA MET A 32 11.30 0.08 -3.59
C MET A 32 10.09 0.97 -3.84
N LEU A 33 9.01 0.39 -4.36
CA LEU A 33 7.76 1.10 -4.62
C LEU A 33 7.10 1.59 -3.32
N ILE A 34 7.16 0.81 -2.23
CA ILE A 34 6.69 1.24 -0.91
C ILE A 34 7.50 2.42 -0.39
N GLU A 35 8.82 2.41 -0.54
CA GLU A 35 9.67 3.51 -0.07
C GLU A 35 9.35 4.82 -0.80
N GLU A 36 9.07 4.77 -2.10
CA GLU A 36 8.57 5.94 -2.85
C GLU A 36 7.23 6.43 -2.30
N LEU A 37 6.25 5.53 -2.18
CA LEU A 37 4.91 5.87 -1.67
C LEU A 37 4.92 6.43 -0.25
N VAL A 38 5.81 5.94 0.62
CA VAL A 38 5.93 6.42 2.00
C VAL A 38 6.53 7.84 2.04
N ASN A 39 7.40 8.19 1.10
CA ASN A 39 7.93 9.55 0.98
C ASN A 39 6.85 10.52 0.49
N GLU A 40 6.03 10.10 -0.45
CA GLU A 40 4.99 10.91 -1.09
C GLU A 40 3.62 10.82 -0.39
N CYS A 41 3.46 9.98 0.65
CA CYS A 41 2.12 9.74 1.19
C CYS A 41 1.52 11.00 1.84
N VAL A 42 0.46 11.49 1.19
CA VAL A 42 -0.50 12.46 1.73
C VAL A 42 -1.69 11.75 2.39
N SER A 43 -2.21 10.69 1.77
CA SER A 43 -3.35 9.91 2.29
C SER A 43 -3.38 8.48 1.73
N ILE A 44 -4.08 7.57 2.43
CA ILE A 44 -4.24 6.18 1.99
C ILE A 44 -4.94 6.08 0.62
N ASP A 45 -5.98 6.88 0.39
CA ASP A 45 -6.68 6.91 -0.90
C ASP A 45 -5.78 7.36 -2.04
N SER A 46 -4.88 8.32 -1.81
CA SER A 46 -3.90 8.74 -2.82
C SER A 46 -2.95 7.60 -3.17
N VAL A 47 -2.49 6.85 -2.17
CA VAL A 47 -1.55 5.73 -2.34
C VAL A 47 -2.19 4.58 -3.11
N VAL A 48 -3.45 4.25 -2.80
CA VAL A 48 -4.20 3.23 -3.55
C VAL A 48 -4.32 3.62 -5.03
N ARG A 49 -4.70 4.87 -5.32
CA ARG A 49 -4.83 5.35 -6.70
C ARG A 49 -3.49 5.34 -7.44
N ASP A 50 -2.40 5.69 -6.75
CA ASP A 50 -1.05 5.67 -7.32
C ASP A 50 -0.61 4.23 -7.63
N LEU A 51 -0.83 3.29 -6.71
CA LEU A 51 -0.61 1.86 -6.92
C LEU A 51 -1.42 1.33 -8.11
N GLU A 52 -2.71 1.63 -8.19
CA GLU A 52 -3.57 1.23 -9.31
C GLU A 52 -3.08 1.79 -10.64
N SER A 53 -2.60 3.04 -10.68
CA SER A 53 -2.04 3.64 -11.88
C SER A 53 -0.72 2.98 -12.30
N ARG A 54 0.15 2.62 -11.35
CA ARG A 54 1.44 1.96 -11.61
C ARG A 54 1.30 0.50 -12.02
N MET A 55 0.13 -0.11 -11.80
CA MET A 55 -0.16 -1.47 -12.26
C MET A 55 -0.34 -1.57 -13.78
N ASP A 56 -0.50 -0.45 -14.49
CA ASP A 56 -0.56 -0.43 -15.94
C ASP A 56 0.87 -0.56 -16.51
N GLY A 57 1.13 -1.61 -17.28
CA GLY A 57 2.44 -1.85 -17.91
C GLY A 57 3.46 -2.66 -17.09
N VAL A 58 3.12 -3.13 -15.89
CA VAL A 58 3.97 -4.07 -15.12
C VAL A 58 3.65 -5.54 -15.40
N GLU A 59 4.63 -6.41 -15.15
CA GLU A 59 4.46 -7.86 -15.30
C GLU A 59 3.37 -8.44 -14.39
N ILE A 60 2.75 -9.54 -14.82
CA ILE A 60 1.56 -10.10 -14.15
C ILE A 60 1.81 -10.51 -12.69
N THR A 61 3.02 -10.96 -12.37
CA THR A 61 3.39 -11.34 -11.00
C THR A 61 3.47 -10.10 -10.11
N LEU A 62 4.15 -9.04 -10.55
CA LEU A 62 4.23 -7.78 -9.82
C LEU A 62 2.85 -7.12 -9.70
N ARG A 63 2.03 -7.20 -10.75
CA ARG A 63 0.63 -6.74 -10.70
C ARG A 63 -0.18 -7.47 -9.63
N THR A 64 0.04 -8.77 -9.46
CA THR A 64 -0.63 -9.58 -8.43
C THR A 64 -0.13 -9.19 -7.04
N ASP A 65 1.18 -9.06 -6.87
CA ASP A 65 1.82 -8.58 -5.65
C ASP A 65 1.27 -7.21 -5.21
N MET A 66 1.13 -6.27 -6.15
CA MET A 66 0.54 -4.95 -5.90
C MET A 66 -0.94 -5.03 -5.48
N ARG A 67 -1.73 -5.92 -6.08
CA ARG A 67 -3.14 -6.13 -5.68
C ARG A 67 -3.27 -6.66 -4.26
N ILE A 68 -2.41 -7.60 -3.87
CA ILE A 68 -2.37 -8.14 -2.52
C ILE A 68 -2.11 -7.01 -1.52
N LEU A 69 -1.11 -6.17 -1.81
CA LEU A 69 -0.80 -5.00 -1.00
C LEU A 69 -1.96 -4.00 -0.92
N ILE A 70 -2.60 -3.63 -2.05
CA ILE A 70 -3.75 -2.70 -2.07
C ILE A 70 -4.86 -3.22 -1.17
N ASN A 71 -5.20 -4.51 -1.28
CA ASN A 71 -6.25 -5.12 -0.48
C ASN A 71 -5.94 -5.01 1.01
N GLU A 72 -4.70 -5.27 1.43
CA GLU A 72 -4.31 -5.16 2.83
C GLU A 72 -4.32 -3.70 3.32
N ILE A 73 -3.86 -2.75 2.50
CA ILE A 73 -3.92 -1.31 2.81
C ILE A 73 -5.37 -0.87 3.05
N GLN A 74 -6.31 -1.30 2.20
CA GLN A 74 -7.74 -1.00 2.36
C GLN A 74 -8.32 -1.68 3.61
N HIS A 75 -7.95 -2.93 3.87
CA HIS A 75 -8.38 -3.66 5.06
C HIS A 75 -7.93 -2.98 6.36
N LEU A 76 -6.68 -2.52 6.42
CA LEU A 76 -6.19 -1.73 7.55
C LEU A 76 -6.90 -0.38 7.67
N LYS A 77 -7.36 0.19 6.55
CA LYS A 77 -8.18 1.42 6.55
C LYS A 77 -9.53 1.21 7.21
N GLU A 78 -10.21 0.13 6.88
CA GLU A 78 -11.54 -0.19 7.42
C GLU A 78 -11.48 -0.63 8.89
N ARG A 79 -10.45 -1.38 9.29
CA ARG A 79 -10.26 -1.83 10.68
C ARG A 79 -10.16 -0.69 11.70
N LYS A 80 -9.63 0.47 11.32
CA LYS A 80 -9.57 1.66 12.19
C LYS A 80 -10.89 2.44 12.25
N SER A 81 -11.83 2.21 11.33
CA SER A 81 -13.15 2.87 11.33
C SER A 81 -14.16 2.22 12.30
N PHE A 82 -13.81 1.07 12.89
CA PHE A 82 -14.69 0.30 13.78
C PHE A 82 -14.36 0.44 15.27
N ARG A 83 -13.57 1.45 15.67
CA ARG A 83 -13.24 1.71 17.06
C ARG A 83 -13.64 3.10 17.52
#